data_AF-A0A7H8NUR9-F1
#
_entry.id   AF-A0A7H8NUR9-F1
#
_cell.length_a   1.000
_cell.length_b   1.000
_cell.length_c   1.000
_cell.angle_alpha   90.00
_cell.angle_beta   90.00
_cell.angle_gamma   90.00
#
_symmetry.space_group_name_H-M   'P 1'
#
loop_
_entity.id
_entity.type
_entity.pdbx_description
1 polymer ?
#
loop_
_entity_poly.entity_id
_entity_poly.type
_entity_poly.pdbx_seq_one_letter_code
_entity_poly.pdbx_strand_id
1 'polypeptide(L)'
;MPKGQGNVLCPLLFVATDEKTVLAVVVQICPTGAFTGTCEDAAISLPPSWDRLLWNADLTMDAAMSNAFLRFARVPAAAMLLLALAGCTATPPEPAPKLLTAEEAAARTVVPLTRPIALDKAGKVVDIEFDLPPAGPGTVPDLMLGLRVWGMDAKAMLAQQSRIDVRPFATLVHLQRLDGDSTVETPLNYTSRDRRTELSVGPDGAVPFTTVSSVAQGVLRSAGLVDERRVYGVVRIAEASRVEPGRYRLLIELPSDRPDLQGLNVELLLGYGPRSK
;
A
#
# COMPACT_ATOMS: atom_id res chain seq x y z
N MET A 1 5.31 -39.30 7.50
CA MET A 1 6.78 -39.05 7.56
C MET A 1 7.45 -39.97 6.56
N PRO A 2 8.37 -39.52 5.68
CA PRO A 2 9.56 -38.71 6.03
C PRO A 2 9.83 -37.43 5.19
N LYS A 3 10.72 -36.57 5.74
CA LYS A 3 11.72 -35.62 5.16
C LYS A 3 11.34 -34.86 3.88
N GLY A 4 11.26 -33.52 3.85
CA GLY A 4 12.28 -32.56 4.27
C GLY A 4 12.83 -31.85 3.02
N GLN A 5 12.12 -30.84 2.51
CA GLN A 5 12.59 -29.97 1.42
C GLN A 5 13.30 -28.76 2.02
N GLY A 6 14.60 -28.64 1.72
CA GLY A 6 15.45 -27.56 2.19
C GLY A 6 15.10 -26.24 1.53
N ASN A 7 14.93 -25.20 2.35
CA ASN A 7 14.98 -23.81 1.92
C ASN A 7 16.43 -23.50 1.50
N VAL A 8 16.62 -23.19 0.22
CA VAL A 8 17.86 -22.63 -0.29
C VAL A 8 17.88 -21.14 0.09
N LEU A 9 18.77 -20.77 1.01
CA LEU A 9 19.04 -19.39 1.39
C LEU A 9 20.08 -18.81 0.44
N CYS A 10 19.73 -17.74 -0.28
CA CYS A 10 20.72 -16.88 -0.93
C CYS A 10 21.25 -15.87 0.10
N PRO A 11 22.57 -15.77 0.33
CA PRO A 11 23.12 -14.60 1.01
C PRO A 11 22.98 -13.38 0.10
N LEU A 12 22.37 -12.30 0.62
CA LEU A 12 22.37 -10.98 -0.03
C LEU A 12 23.71 -10.30 0.29
N LEU A 13 24.59 -10.21 -0.70
CA LEU A 13 25.82 -9.44 -0.62
C LEU A 13 25.53 -8.00 -1.06
N PHE A 14 25.62 -7.05 -0.13
CA PHE A 14 25.64 -5.63 -0.49
C PHE A 14 27.08 -5.20 -0.70
N VAL A 15 27.41 -4.81 -1.93
CA VAL A 15 28.68 -4.15 -2.24
C VAL A 15 28.38 -2.68 -2.48
N ALA A 16 28.69 -1.85 -1.49
CA ALA A 16 28.78 -0.42 -1.72
C ALA A 16 30.17 -0.14 -2.32
N THR A 17 30.19 0.47 -3.51
CA THR A 17 31.44 0.94 -4.12
C THR A 17 31.47 2.46 -4.01
N ASP A 18 32.51 2.96 -3.36
CA ASP A 18 33.01 4.32 -3.55
C ASP A 18 34.28 4.21 -4.39
N GLU A 19 34.54 5.18 -5.27
CA GLU A 19 35.53 5.14 -6.36
C GLU A 19 36.99 4.94 -5.89
N LYS A 20 37.25 4.81 -4.59
CA LYS A 20 38.61 4.66 -4.04
C LYS A 20 38.84 3.51 -3.07
N THR A 21 37.82 2.79 -2.59
CA THR A 21 38.05 1.61 -1.73
C THR A 21 36.86 0.63 -1.79
N VAL A 22 37.15 -0.65 -2.06
CA VAL A 22 36.15 -1.72 -1.94
C VAL A 22 36.12 -2.22 -0.49
N LEU A 23 35.06 -1.91 0.24
CA LEU A 23 34.79 -2.52 1.54
C LEU A 23 33.63 -3.52 1.39
N ALA A 24 33.91 -4.80 1.53
CA ALA A 24 32.88 -5.84 1.55
C ALA A 24 32.41 -6.08 2.98
N VAL A 25 31.16 -5.73 3.28
CA VAL A 25 30.50 -6.09 4.54
C VAL A 25 29.60 -7.30 4.27
N VAL A 26 29.95 -8.44 4.86
CA VAL A 26 29.13 -9.66 4.79
C VAL A 26 28.18 -9.66 5.98
N VAL A 27 26.90 -9.40 5.74
CA VAL A 27 25.85 -9.57 6.76
C VAL A 27 25.18 -10.91 6.56
N GLN A 28 25.37 -11.82 7.50
CA GLN A 28 24.73 -13.14 7.49
C GLN A 28 23.44 -13.08 8.32
N ILE A 29 22.28 -13.21 7.67
CA ILE A 29 20.98 -13.29 8.33
C ILE A 29 20.61 -14.77 8.49
N CYS A 30 20.58 -15.27 9.73
CA CYS A 30 20.09 -16.62 10.03
C CYS A 30 18.55 -16.62 10.12
N PRO A 31 17.84 -17.57 9.48
CA PRO A 31 16.42 -17.75 9.71
C PRO A 31 16.19 -18.84 10.75
N THR A 32 15.43 -18.54 11.81
CA THR A 32 14.16 -19.21 12.15
C THR A 32 13.76 -18.88 13.58
N GLY A 33 12.46 -18.69 13.79
CA GLY A 33 11.89 -18.50 15.10
C GLY A 33 11.92 -19.79 15.92
N ALA A 34 12.42 -19.69 17.14
CA ALA A 34 11.93 -20.36 18.34
C ALA A 34 12.50 -19.61 19.55
N PHE A 35 11.61 -18.97 20.31
CA PHE A 35 11.94 -18.38 21.61
C PHE A 35 12.27 -19.52 22.59
N THR A 36 13.52 -19.64 23.01
CA THR A 36 13.94 -19.94 24.39
C THR A 36 15.47 -19.89 24.49
N GLY A 37 16.00 -18.97 25.31
CA GLY A 37 17.31 -19.13 25.97
C GLY A 37 18.54 -18.45 25.32
N THR A 38 18.98 -17.37 25.97
CA THR A 38 20.33 -16.76 26.00
C THR A 38 20.93 -16.19 24.71
N CYS A 39 20.49 -14.97 24.35
CA CYS A 39 21.38 -13.95 23.81
C CYS A 39 21.88 -13.11 24.99
N GLU A 40 22.99 -13.52 25.60
CA GLU A 40 23.76 -12.66 26.49
C GLU A 40 24.97 -12.13 25.70
N ASP A 41 25.18 -10.82 25.80
CA ASP A 41 26.22 -9.99 25.20
C ASP A 41 26.08 -9.57 23.72
N ALA A 42 25.26 -8.54 23.46
CA ALA A 42 25.74 -7.30 22.83
C ALA A 42 24.67 -6.19 22.88
N ALA A 43 24.93 -5.17 23.70
CA ALA A 43 24.13 -3.95 23.77
C ALA A 43 24.36 -3.10 22.50
N ILE A 44 23.29 -2.84 21.74
CA ILE A 44 23.26 -1.72 20.78
C ILE A 44 22.91 -0.46 21.59
N SER A 45 23.93 0.31 21.90
CA SER A 45 23.83 1.66 22.47
C SER A 45 24.71 2.57 21.61
N LEU A 46 24.08 3.43 20.81
CA LEU A 46 24.74 4.46 20.00
C LEU A 46 24.81 5.78 20.79
N PRO A 47 26.00 6.33 21.08
CA PRO A 47 26.17 7.69 21.58
C PRO A 47 26.38 8.74 20.45
N PRO A 48 26.14 10.04 20.74
CA PRO A 48 25.41 10.95 19.85
C PRO A 48 26.29 11.85 18.96
N SER A 49 27.23 11.26 18.20
CA SER A 49 28.07 12.04 17.25
C SER A 49 28.16 11.45 15.84
N TRP A 50 27.30 10.49 15.51
CA TRP A 50 27.07 9.98 14.15
C TRP A 50 26.06 10.85 13.35
N ASP A 51 25.80 12.06 13.84
CA ASP A 51 24.98 13.10 13.19
C ASP A 51 25.74 13.93 12.13
N ARG A 52 27.01 13.63 11.88
CA ARG A 52 27.80 14.29 10.82
C ARG A 52 28.71 13.28 10.14
N LEU A 53 28.20 12.77 9.03
CA LEU A 53 28.98 12.23 7.91
C LEU A 53 30.43 12.70 7.91
N LEU A 54 31.34 11.73 7.88
CA LEU A 54 32.46 11.76 6.95
C LEU A 54 33.29 13.06 7.01
N TRP A 55 33.69 13.49 8.21
CA TRP A 55 34.83 14.39 8.31
C TRP A 55 36.08 13.59 8.64
N ASN A 56 37.00 13.67 7.68
CA ASN A 56 38.43 13.45 7.76
C ASN A 56 38.90 12.02 7.53
N ALA A 57 39.17 11.78 6.24
CA ALA A 57 40.35 11.06 5.80
C ALA A 57 41.55 11.35 6.70
N ASP A 58 42.24 10.30 7.12
CA ASP A 58 43.64 10.41 7.54
C ASP A 58 44.45 9.33 6.81
N LEU A 59 45.21 9.82 5.83
CA LEU A 59 46.26 9.10 5.12
C LEU A 59 47.48 9.06 6.05
N THR A 60 47.69 7.94 6.71
CA THR A 60 49.02 7.60 7.25
C THR A 60 49.68 6.62 6.29
N MET A 61 50.34 7.19 5.28
CA MET A 61 51.58 6.62 4.76
C MET A 61 52.59 6.63 5.90
N ASP A 62 53.21 5.49 6.19
CA ASP A 62 54.57 5.57 6.71
C ASP A 62 55.45 4.37 6.31
N ALA A 63 56.72 4.72 6.14
CA ALA A 63 57.91 3.88 6.10
C ALA A 63 58.18 2.99 4.86
N ALA A 64 59.14 3.49 4.09
CA ALA A 64 60.02 2.74 3.22
C ALA A 64 60.87 1.69 3.99
N MET A 65 61.17 0.56 3.33
CA MET A 65 62.52 0.11 2.95
C MET A 65 62.67 -1.42 2.89
N SER A 66 63.33 -1.86 1.81
CA SER A 66 64.23 -3.03 1.68
C SER A 66 63.65 -4.41 2.01
N ASN A 67 63.71 -5.43 1.16
CA ASN A 67 64.92 -5.94 0.51
C ASN A 67 64.55 -7.06 -0.47
N ALA A 68 65.51 -7.35 -1.34
CA ALA A 68 65.39 -8.14 -2.54
C ALA A 68 65.36 -9.67 -2.34
N PHE A 69 65.13 -10.33 -3.48
CA PHE A 69 65.50 -11.69 -3.88
C PHE A 69 64.47 -12.84 -3.76
N LEU A 70 64.11 -13.33 -4.97
CA LEU A 70 64.04 -14.75 -5.37
C LEU A 70 62.96 -15.64 -4.76
N ARG A 71 61.96 -16.02 -5.58
CA ARG A 71 61.94 -17.28 -6.35
C ARG A 71 60.51 -17.66 -6.79
N PHE A 72 60.41 -18.00 -8.07
CA PHE A 72 59.59 -19.07 -8.65
C PHE A 72 58.60 -19.80 -7.73
N ALA A 73 57.31 -19.71 -8.03
CA ALA A 73 56.44 -20.88 -8.11
C ALA A 73 55.14 -20.54 -8.85
N ARG A 74 54.74 -21.47 -9.73
CA ARG A 74 53.55 -21.50 -10.57
C ARG A 74 52.27 -21.45 -9.72
N VAL A 75 51.29 -20.64 -10.11
CA VAL A 75 49.86 -20.94 -9.87
C VAL A 75 49.04 -20.57 -11.12
N PRO A 76 48.78 -21.50 -12.04
CA PRO A 76 47.62 -21.42 -12.92
C PRO A 76 46.40 -22.01 -12.20
N ALA A 77 45.20 -21.69 -12.71
CA ALA A 77 43.89 -22.24 -12.30
C ALA A 77 43.16 -21.53 -11.13
N ALA A 78 42.65 -20.33 -11.41
CA ALA A 78 41.43 -19.83 -10.76
C ALA A 78 40.54 -19.04 -11.75
N ALA A 79 40.53 -19.46 -13.02
CA ALA A 79 39.76 -18.83 -14.08
C ALA A 79 38.80 -19.83 -14.75
N MET A 80 37.98 -20.55 -13.96
CA MET A 80 36.84 -21.33 -14.46
C MET A 80 35.78 -21.54 -13.36
N LEU A 81 35.35 -20.48 -12.68
CA LEU A 81 34.16 -20.56 -11.80
C LEU A 81 33.29 -19.29 -11.84
N LEU A 82 33.34 -18.53 -12.94
CA LEU A 82 32.52 -17.31 -13.14
C LEU A 82 31.49 -17.43 -14.28
N LEU A 83 31.42 -18.58 -14.97
CA LEU A 83 30.55 -18.77 -16.15
C LEU A 83 29.27 -19.58 -15.88
N ALA A 84 28.99 -19.95 -14.62
CA ALA A 84 27.83 -20.77 -14.26
C ALA A 84 26.67 -20.00 -13.57
N LEU A 85 26.71 -18.66 -13.55
CA LEU A 85 25.66 -17.81 -12.94
C LEU A 85 24.83 -17.00 -13.97
N ALA A 86 25.07 -17.16 -15.27
CA ALA A 86 24.35 -16.41 -16.32
C ALA A 86 22.99 -17.02 -16.73
N GLY A 87 22.40 -17.86 -15.88
CA GLY A 87 21.13 -18.56 -16.15
C GLY A 87 19.88 -17.93 -15.52
N CYS A 88 20.00 -16.89 -14.70
CA CYS A 88 18.83 -16.15 -14.23
C CYS A 88 18.35 -15.23 -15.35
N THR A 89 17.44 -15.74 -16.18
CA THR A 89 16.57 -14.90 -17.00
C THR A 89 15.70 -14.09 -16.03
N ALA A 90 16.20 -12.93 -15.62
CA ALA A 90 15.39 -11.94 -14.96
C ALA A 90 14.28 -11.58 -15.95
N THR A 91 13.07 -12.06 -15.69
CA THR A 91 11.87 -11.61 -16.39
C THR A 91 11.90 -10.08 -16.41
N PRO A 92 11.78 -9.42 -17.57
CA PRO A 92 11.73 -7.98 -17.64
C PRO A 92 10.67 -7.47 -16.65
N PRO A 93 10.98 -6.47 -15.81
CA PRO A 93 9.99 -5.93 -14.89
C PRO A 93 8.76 -5.50 -15.70
N GLU A 94 7.59 -5.96 -15.27
CA GLU A 94 6.33 -5.65 -15.93
C GLU A 94 6.21 -4.12 -16.06
N PRO A 95 5.84 -3.59 -17.25
CA PRO A 95 5.76 -2.15 -17.45
C PRO A 95 4.81 -1.54 -16.41
N ALA A 96 5.23 -0.42 -15.82
CA ALA A 96 4.46 0.25 -14.79
C ALA A 96 3.03 0.54 -15.29
N PRO A 97 2.00 0.34 -14.45
CA PRO A 97 0.61 0.57 -14.85
C PRO A 97 0.44 1.99 -15.39
N LYS A 98 -0.22 2.13 -16.54
CA LYS A 98 -0.57 3.45 -17.10
C LYS A 98 -1.49 4.17 -16.13
N LEU A 99 -1.15 5.40 -15.77
CA LEU A 99 -2.05 6.30 -15.05
C LEU A 99 -3.27 6.61 -15.92
N LEU A 100 -4.47 6.39 -15.40
CA LEU A 100 -5.71 6.74 -16.08
C LEU A 100 -5.94 8.25 -16.02
N THR A 101 -6.51 8.79 -17.09
CA THR A 101 -7.10 10.14 -17.09
C THR A 101 -8.33 10.19 -16.17
N ALA A 102 -8.76 11.38 -15.78
CA ALA A 102 -9.92 11.55 -14.92
C ALA A 102 -11.19 10.98 -15.58
N GLU A 103 -11.32 11.14 -16.89
CA GLU A 103 -12.43 10.66 -17.70
C GLU A 103 -12.41 9.13 -17.81
N GLU A 104 -11.26 8.51 -18.08
CA GLU A 104 -11.10 7.04 -18.10
C GLU A 104 -11.42 6.44 -16.72
N ALA A 105 -10.94 7.06 -15.64
CA ALA A 105 -11.22 6.61 -14.28
C ALA A 105 -12.72 6.72 -13.94
N ALA A 106 -13.37 7.83 -14.31
CA ALA A 106 -14.79 8.05 -14.06
C ALA A 106 -15.71 7.11 -14.86
N ALA A 107 -15.31 6.76 -16.08
CA ALA A 107 -16.04 5.84 -16.97
C ALA A 107 -15.93 4.38 -16.53
N ARG A 108 -14.95 4.03 -15.68
CA ARG A 108 -14.75 2.67 -15.19
C ARG A 108 -15.97 2.18 -14.39
N THR A 109 -16.40 0.96 -14.68
CA THR A 109 -17.51 0.28 -14.00
C THR A 109 -17.08 -0.95 -13.19
N VAL A 110 -15.78 -1.25 -13.10
CA VAL A 110 -15.26 -2.46 -12.43
C VAL A 110 -14.43 -2.08 -11.20
N VAL A 111 -14.66 -2.70 -10.05
CA VAL A 111 -13.89 -2.43 -8.82
C VAL A 111 -12.41 -2.86 -8.97
N PRO A 112 -11.43 -2.08 -8.45
CA PRO A 112 -11.62 -0.79 -7.80
C PRO A 112 -11.98 0.31 -8.79
N LEU A 113 -12.81 1.26 -8.37
CA LEU A 113 -13.21 2.39 -9.21
C LEU A 113 -13.26 3.68 -8.39
N THR A 114 -13.12 4.80 -9.10
CA THR A 114 -13.20 6.14 -8.53
C THR A 114 -14.07 7.03 -9.40
N ARG A 115 -14.91 7.88 -8.81
CA ARG A 115 -15.76 8.79 -9.57
C ARG A 115 -15.81 10.17 -8.91
N PRO A 116 -15.53 11.27 -9.62
CA PRO A 116 -15.73 12.61 -9.07
C PRO A 116 -17.18 12.80 -8.64
N ILE A 117 -17.40 13.36 -7.46
CA ILE A 117 -18.74 13.67 -6.96
C ILE A 117 -18.76 15.07 -6.34
N ALA A 118 -19.93 15.69 -6.36
CA ALA A 118 -20.18 16.93 -5.63
C ALA A 118 -20.93 16.60 -4.33
N LEU A 119 -20.48 17.16 -3.21
CA LEU A 119 -21.06 16.91 -1.89
C LEU A 119 -21.73 18.13 -1.29
N ASP A 120 -21.85 19.24 -2.02
CA ASP A 120 -22.36 20.50 -1.50
C ASP A 120 -23.89 20.62 -1.47
N LYS A 121 -24.58 19.77 -2.24
CA LYS A 121 -26.05 19.78 -2.36
C LYS A 121 -26.68 18.50 -1.84
N ALA A 122 -27.85 18.67 -1.23
CA ALA A 122 -28.72 17.57 -0.83
C ALA A 122 -29.19 16.76 -2.04
N GLY A 123 -29.67 15.56 -1.76
CA GLY A 123 -30.23 14.62 -2.72
C GLY A 123 -29.22 13.56 -3.15
N LYS A 124 -29.48 12.98 -4.32
CA LYS A 124 -28.74 11.84 -4.82
C LYS A 124 -27.39 12.25 -5.38
N VAL A 125 -26.32 11.89 -4.68
CA VAL A 125 -24.93 12.20 -5.07
C VAL A 125 -24.25 11.03 -5.79
N VAL A 126 -24.74 9.81 -5.59
CA VAL A 126 -24.28 8.61 -6.29
C VAL A 126 -25.49 7.75 -6.67
N ASP A 127 -25.57 7.38 -7.95
CA ASP A 127 -26.47 6.33 -8.48
C ASP A 127 -25.71 5.60 -9.58
N ILE A 128 -25.03 4.52 -9.22
CA ILE A 128 -24.11 3.86 -10.14
C ILE A 128 -24.28 2.35 -10.09
N GLU A 129 -24.14 1.72 -11.25
CA GLU A 129 -23.97 0.28 -11.35
C GLU A 129 -22.50 -0.04 -11.60
N PHE A 130 -22.04 -1.15 -11.02
CA PHE A 130 -20.66 -1.60 -11.16
C PHE A 130 -20.57 -3.12 -11.06
N ASP A 131 -19.49 -3.65 -11.64
CA ASP A 131 -19.09 -5.04 -11.54
C ASP A 131 -18.05 -5.20 -10.43
N LEU A 132 -18.31 -6.18 -9.57
CA LEU A 132 -17.45 -6.55 -8.46
C LEU A 132 -16.77 -7.88 -8.80
N PRO A 133 -15.50 -7.85 -9.25
CA PRO A 133 -14.75 -9.08 -9.50
C PRO A 133 -14.39 -9.75 -8.17
N PRO A 134 -14.02 -11.05 -8.16
CA PRO A 134 -13.51 -11.69 -6.96
C PRO A 134 -12.33 -10.96 -6.33
N ALA A 135 -12.27 -10.96 -4.99
CA ALA A 135 -11.15 -10.41 -4.24
C ALA A 135 -9.83 -11.05 -4.68
N GLY A 136 -8.92 -10.22 -5.20
CA GLY A 136 -7.63 -10.65 -5.71
C GLY A 136 -6.55 -10.81 -4.62
N PRO A 137 -5.33 -11.20 -5.00
CA PRO A 137 -4.20 -11.29 -4.09
C PRO A 137 -3.99 -9.99 -3.29
N GLY A 138 -3.70 -10.12 -1.99
CA GLY A 138 -3.47 -8.97 -1.11
C GLY A 138 -4.73 -8.21 -0.66
N THR A 139 -5.93 -8.69 -1.00
CA THR A 139 -7.20 -8.12 -0.58
C THR A 139 -8.03 -9.09 0.26
N VAL A 140 -9.01 -8.54 0.99
CA VAL A 140 -10.09 -9.29 1.64
C VAL A 140 -11.42 -8.98 0.93
N PRO A 141 -12.41 -9.90 0.93
CA PRO A 141 -13.71 -9.69 0.28
C PRO A 141 -14.62 -8.74 1.08
N ASP A 142 -14.05 -7.67 1.64
CA ASP A 142 -14.76 -6.61 2.33
C ASP A 142 -14.74 -5.38 1.42
N LEU A 143 -15.90 -5.03 0.87
CA LEU A 143 -16.03 -3.90 -0.06
C LEU A 143 -16.24 -2.62 0.73
N MET A 144 -15.25 -1.73 0.66
CA MET A 144 -15.34 -0.41 1.23
C MET A 144 -16.13 0.52 0.31
N LEU A 145 -17.12 1.22 0.86
CA LEU A 145 -17.83 2.32 0.24
C LEU A 145 -17.38 3.62 0.91
N GLY A 146 -16.73 4.51 0.18
CA GLY A 146 -16.36 5.79 0.77
C GLY A 146 -15.83 6.81 -0.20
N LEU A 147 -15.11 7.77 0.36
CA LEU A 147 -14.67 8.97 -0.32
C LEU A 147 -13.16 9.05 -0.28
N ARG A 148 -12.59 9.44 -1.40
CA ARG A 148 -11.18 9.78 -1.55
C ARG A 148 -11.06 11.28 -1.78
N VAL A 149 -10.19 11.90 -1.00
CA VAL A 149 -9.74 13.29 -1.19
C VAL A 149 -8.27 13.29 -1.56
N TRP A 150 -7.79 14.38 -2.16
CA TRP A 150 -6.38 14.48 -2.52
C TRP A 150 -5.83 15.90 -2.41
N GLY A 151 -4.57 16.00 -2.02
CA GLY A 151 -3.79 17.23 -1.96
C GLY A 151 -2.44 17.08 -2.64
N MET A 152 -1.77 18.20 -2.90
CA MET A 152 -0.39 18.20 -3.41
C MET A 152 0.62 17.78 -2.34
N ASP A 153 0.24 17.91 -1.07
CA ASP A 153 1.02 17.48 0.07
C ASP A 153 0.08 16.93 1.17
N ALA A 154 0.69 16.34 2.20
CA ALA A 154 -0.05 15.75 3.32
C ALA A 154 -0.90 16.77 4.09
N LYS A 155 -0.43 18.02 4.23
CA LYS A 155 -1.17 19.06 4.96
C LYS A 155 -2.44 19.45 4.21
N ALA A 156 -2.35 19.65 2.90
CA ALA A 156 -3.49 19.95 2.03
C ALA A 156 -4.50 18.79 2.03
N MET A 157 -4.02 17.55 1.91
CA MET A 157 -4.86 16.36 1.97
C MET A 157 -5.59 16.25 3.32
N LEU A 158 -4.87 16.37 4.44
CA LEU A 158 -5.47 16.28 5.78
C LEU A 158 -6.51 17.37 6.03
N ALA A 159 -6.27 18.60 5.55
CA ALA A 159 -7.23 19.69 5.67
C ALA A 159 -8.53 19.42 4.89
N GLN A 160 -8.45 18.75 3.74
CA GLN A 160 -9.64 18.31 3.02
C GLN A 160 -10.33 17.14 3.73
N GLN A 161 -9.58 16.13 4.17
CA GLN A 161 -10.13 14.95 4.85
C GLN A 161 -10.88 15.32 6.13
N SER A 162 -10.33 16.26 6.92
CA SER A 162 -10.93 16.68 8.19
C SER A 162 -12.28 17.38 8.02
N ARG A 163 -12.56 17.99 6.86
CA ARG A 163 -13.88 18.61 6.58
C ARG A 163 -15.00 17.58 6.51
N ILE A 164 -14.67 16.34 6.15
CA ILE A 164 -15.60 15.21 6.04
C ILE A 164 -15.60 14.38 7.34
N ASP A 165 -14.41 14.06 7.89
CA ASP A 165 -14.26 13.08 8.97
C ASP A 165 -14.55 13.57 10.39
N VAL A 166 -14.31 14.84 10.70
CA VAL A 166 -14.39 15.35 12.09
C VAL A 166 -15.83 15.69 12.51
N ARG A 167 -16.69 15.97 11.54
CA ARG A 167 -18.08 16.41 11.76
C ARG A 167 -19.07 15.28 11.43
N PRO A 168 -20.30 15.34 11.96
CA PRO A 168 -21.37 14.50 11.44
C PRO A 168 -21.44 14.61 9.92
N PHE A 169 -21.46 13.46 9.26
CA PHE A 169 -21.57 13.33 7.82
C PHE A 169 -22.73 12.38 7.56
N ALA A 170 -23.93 12.91 7.79
CA ALA A 170 -25.16 12.16 7.61
C ALA A 170 -25.33 11.84 6.12
N THR A 171 -25.48 10.56 5.83
CA THR A 171 -25.74 10.02 4.48
C THR A 171 -26.78 8.92 4.57
N LEU A 172 -27.47 8.69 3.45
CA LEU A 172 -28.27 7.49 3.24
C LEU A 172 -27.54 6.63 2.21
N VAL A 173 -27.26 5.38 2.54
CA VAL A 173 -26.46 4.46 1.72
C VAL A 173 -27.20 3.15 1.54
N HIS A 174 -27.39 2.75 0.29
CA HIS A 174 -27.94 1.46 -0.08
C HIS A 174 -27.02 0.78 -1.09
N LEU A 175 -26.81 -0.52 -0.87
CA LEU A 175 -26.05 -1.36 -1.78
C LEU A 175 -26.93 -2.54 -2.17
N GLN A 176 -27.19 -2.68 -3.46
CA GLN A 176 -28.06 -3.72 -3.98
C GLN A 176 -27.27 -4.60 -4.93
N ARG A 177 -27.33 -5.91 -4.71
CA ARG A 177 -26.88 -6.89 -5.70
C ARG A 177 -27.95 -7.02 -6.77
N LEU A 178 -27.52 -7.04 -8.02
CA LEU A 178 -28.37 -7.22 -9.19
C LEU A 178 -28.27 -8.69 -9.64
N ASP A 179 -29.33 -9.45 -9.41
CA ASP A 179 -29.43 -10.87 -9.75
C ASP A 179 -30.54 -11.06 -10.79
N GLY A 180 -30.17 -10.92 -12.07
CA GLY A 180 -31.12 -10.89 -13.18
C GLY A 180 -32.06 -9.69 -13.08
N ASP A 181 -33.37 -9.95 -13.05
CA ASP A 181 -34.40 -8.92 -12.89
C ASP A 181 -34.68 -8.59 -11.40
N SER A 182 -34.02 -9.27 -10.46
CA SER A 182 -34.20 -9.06 -9.03
C SER A 182 -33.08 -8.24 -8.41
N THR A 183 -33.42 -7.46 -7.39
CA THR A 183 -32.46 -6.69 -6.58
C THR A 183 -32.50 -7.18 -5.14
N VAL A 184 -31.34 -7.52 -4.59
CA VAL A 184 -31.20 -7.99 -3.20
C VAL A 184 -30.38 -6.97 -2.41
N GLU A 185 -30.93 -6.46 -1.32
CA GLU A 185 -30.21 -5.53 -0.44
C GLU A 185 -29.01 -6.25 0.20
N THR A 186 -27.83 -5.64 0.07
CA THR A 186 -26.59 -6.14 0.63
C THR A 186 -26.35 -5.49 1.99
N PRO A 187 -26.22 -6.27 3.07
CA PRO A 187 -25.98 -5.72 4.40
C PRO A 187 -24.71 -4.86 4.44
N LEU A 188 -24.85 -3.68 5.05
CA LEU A 188 -23.76 -2.73 5.25
C LEU A 188 -23.48 -2.53 6.73
N ASN A 189 -22.24 -2.22 7.06
CA ASN A 189 -21.82 -1.78 8.38
C ASN A 189 -21.03 -0.47 8.32
N TYR A 190 -21.03 0.29 9.41
CA TYR A 190 -20.24 1.50 9.60
C TYR A 190 -19.61 1.52 10.99
N THR A 191 -18.52 2.26 11.17
CA THR A 191 -17.93 2.42 12.51
C THR A 191 -18.63 3.53 13.30
N SER A 192 -18.90 3.27 14.57
CA SER A 192 -19.37 4.24 15.56
C SER A 192 -18.49 5.48 15.65
N ARG A 193 -19.05 6.58 16.14
CA ARG A 193 -18.35 7.88 16.28
C ARG A 193 -17.05 7.81 17.07
N ASP A 194 -17.01 6.98 18.10
CA ASP A 194 -15.82 6.76 18.95
C ASP A 194 -14.77 5.85 18.30
N ARG A 195 -15.06 5.33 17.10
CA ARG A 195 -14.21 4.48 16.26
C ARG A 195 -13.89 3.11 16.85
N ARG A 196 -14.74 2.62 17.75
CA ARG A 196 -14.49 1.38 18.51
C ARG A 196 -15.39 0.22 18.13
N THR A 197 -16.55 0.51 17.56
CA THR A 197 -17.60 -0.49 17.33
C THR A 197 -18.05 -0.44 15.89
N GLU A 198 -18.13 -1.60 15.26
CA GLU A 198 -18.79 -1.74 13.96
C GLU A 198 -20.29 -1.93 14.21
N LEU A 199 -21.12 -1.15 13.53
CA LEU A 199 -22.57 -1.11 13.66
C LEU A 199 -23.21 -1.43 12.31
N SER A 200 -24.30 -2.19 12.30
CA SER A 200 -25.05 -2.45 11.08
C SER A 200 -25.85 -1.21 10.65
N VAL A 201 -25.91 -0.98 9.35
CA VAL A 201 -26.77 0.04 8.74
C VAL A 201 -28.21 -0.46 8.77
N GLY A 202 -29.12 0.41 9.22
CA GLY A 202 -30.54 0.11 9.29
C GLY A 202 -31.21 0.04 7.92
N PRO A 203 -32.50 -0.37 7.84
CA PRO A 203 -33.24 -0.42 6.59
C PRO A 203 -33.46 0.94 5.94
N ASP A 204 -33.31 2.03 6.69
CA ASP A 204 -33.35 3.41 6.20
C ASP A 204 -32.03 3.87 5.54
N GLY A 205 -30.99 3.02 5.56
CA GLY A 205 -29.69 3.33 4.97
C GLY A 205 -28.88 4.37 5.74
N ALA A 206 -29.32 4.77 6.94
CA ALA A 206 -28.73 5.92 7.62
C ALA A 206 -27.31 5.64 8.15
N VAL A 207 -26.35 6.46 7.71
CA VAL A 207 -24.96 6.45 8.18
C VAL A 207 -24.59 7.85 8.66
N PRO A 208 -24.41 8.08 9.98
CA PRO A 208 -24.24 9.42 10.55
C PRO A 208 -22.79 9.95 10.54
N PHE A 209 -21.80 9.07 10.37
CA PHE A 209 -20.38 9.41 10.48
C PHE A 209 -19.57 8.68 9.42
N THR A 210 -18.46 9.29 9.02
CA THR A 210 -17.38 8.59 8.31
C THR A 210 -16.27 8.21 9.27
N THR A 211 -15.37 7.34 8.83
CA THR A 211 -14.12 7.03 9.56
C THR A 211 -12.95 6.97 8.60
N VAL A 212 -11.81 7.55 8.98
CA VAL A 212 -10.54 7.40 8.23
C VAL A 212 -10.24 5.92 8.00
N SER A 213 -9.95 5.56 6.76
CA SER A 213 -9.68 4.17 6.37
C SER A 213 -8.67 4.12 5.22
N SER A 214 -8.46 2.93 4.67
CA SER A 214 -7.71 2.71 3.43
C SER A 214 -8.29 1.50 2.71
N VAL A 215 -8.23 1.55 1.38
CA VAL A 215 -8.39 0.36 0.53
C VAL A 215 -7.02 -0.24 0.21
N ALA A 216 -7.00 -1.42 -0.43
CA ALA A 216 -5.78 -2.04 -0.91
C ALA A 216 -5.07 -1.20 -1.99
N GLN A 217 -4.08 -0.41 -1.58
CA GLN A 217 -3.36 0.55 -2.44
C GLN A 217 -2.68 -0.09 -3.66
N GLY A 218 -2.21 -1.34 -3.52
CA GLY A 218 -1.62 -2.08 -4.64
C GLY A 218 -2.60 -2.25 -5.79
N VAL A 219 -3.86 -2.57 -5.50
CA VAL A 219 -4.89 -2.77 -6.53
C VAL A 219 -5.29 -1.45 -7.19
N LEU A 220 -5.37 -0.35 -6.43
CA LEU A 220 -5.60 0.97 -7.00
C LEU A 220 -4.48 1.38 -7.97
N ARG A 221 -3.23 1.15 -7.57
CA ARG A 221 -2.05 1.47 -8.39
C ARG A 221 -2.03 0.66 -9.67
N SER A 222 -2.25 -0.65 -9.59
CA SER A 222 -2.34 -1.52 -10.76
C SER A 222 -3.50 -1.18 -11.69
N ALA A 223 -4.59 -0.61 -11.16
CA ALA A 223 -5.70 -0.10 -11.95
C ALA A 223 -5.44 1.29 -12.57
N GLY A 224 -4.26 1.88 -12.36
CA GLY A 224 -3.93 3.22 -12.85
C GLY A 224 -4.70 4.33 -12.14
N LEU A 225 -5.21 4.09 -10.93
CA LEU A 225 -6.03 5.06 -10.17
C LEU A 225 -5.21 5.89 -9.17
N VAL A 226 -3.88 5.77 -9.17
CA VAL A 226 -2.98 6.48 -8.24
C VAL A 226 -1.99 7.34 -9.02
N ASP A 227 -2.15 8.66 -8.94
CA ASP A 227 -1.13 9.63 -9.35
C ASP A 227 -0.13 9.86 -8.22
N GLU A 228 1.12 9.42 -8.39
CA GLU A 228 2.20 9.54 -7.40
C GLU A 228 2.59 10.98 -7.05
N ARG A 229 2.12 11.97 -7.84
CA ARG A 229 2.33 13.39 -7.56
C ARG A 229 1.34 13.94 -6.53
N ARG A 230 0.38 13.13 -6.07
CA ARG A 230 -0.67 13.53 -5.14
C ARG A 230 -0.62 12.68 -3.87
N VAL A 231 -1.08 13.27 -2.77
CA VAL A 231 -1.31 12.57 -1.50
C VAL A 231 -2.81 12.33 -1.35
N TYR A 232 -3.19 11.06 -1.15
CA TYR A 232 -4.59 10.66 -1.02
C TYR A 232 -4.98 10.41 0.44
N GLY A 233 -6.16 10.90 0.81
CA GLY A 233 -6.84 10.56 2.06
C GLY A 233 -8.13 9.81 1.75
N VAL A 234 -8.47 8.82 2.56
CA VAL A 234 -9.68 8.03 2.40
C VAL A 234 -10.51 8.09 3.66
N VAL A 235 -11.82 8.28 3.50
CA VAL A 235 -12.81 8.17 4.56
C VAL A 235 -13.85 7.16 4.12
N ARG A 236 -14.11 6.18 4.98
CA ARG A 236 -15.12 5.15 4.79
C ARG A 236 -16.46 5.68 5.26
N ILE A 237 -17.49 5.51 4.45
CA ILE A 237 -18.88 5.72 4.85
C ILE A 237 -19.42 4.40 5.40
N ALA A 238 -19.36 3.34 4.60
CA ALA A 238 -19.84 2.01 4.97
C ALA A 238 -18.96 0.90 4.37
N GLU A 239 -19.19 -0.34 4.79
CA GLU A 239 -18.55 -1.54 4.26
C GLU A 239 -19.56 -2.67 4.12
N ALA A 240 -19.44 -3.45 3.03
CA ALA A 240 -20.08 -4.74 2.89
C ALA A 240 -19.06 -5.85 3.17
N SER A 241 -19.23 -6.58 4.26
CA SER A 241 -18.31 -7.66 4.65
C SER A 241 -18.63 -8.96 3.91
N ARG A 242 -17.59 -9.71 3.51
CA ARG A 242 -17.73 -10.99 2.76
C ARG A 242 -18.66 -10.88 1.55
N VAL A 243 -18.53 -9.80 0.80
CA VAL A 243 -19.33 -9.56 -0.41
C VAL A 243 -18.99 -10.58 -1.49
N GLU A 244 -20.02 -11.07 -2.18
CA GLU A 244 -19.85 -11.99 -3.29
C GLU A 244 -19.52 -11.25 -4.60
N PRO A 245 -18.81 -11.87 -5.55
CA PRO A 245 -18.64 -11.31 -6.88
C PRO A 245 -19.97 -11.19 -7.61
N GLY A 246 -20.16 -10.13 -8.39
CA GLY A 246 -21.41 -9.91 -9.12
C GLY A 246 -21.58 -8.47 -9.57
N ARG A 247 -22.79 -8.14 -10.02
CA ARG A 247 -23.16 -6.78 -10.41
C ARG A 247 -23.93 -6.12 -9.27
N TYR A 248 -23.63 -4.86 -9.01
CA TYR A 248 -24.19 -4.11 -7.89
C TYR A 248 -24.66 -2.73 -8.34
N ARG A 249 -25.66 -2.19 -7.64
CA ARG A 249 -26.06 -0.79 -7.68
C ARG A 249 -25.79 -0.14 -6.34
N LEU A 250 -25.11 1.00 -6.36
CA LEU A 250 -24.85 1.83 -5.20
C LEU A 250 -25.64 3.12 -5.30
N LEU A 251 -26.38 3.42 -4.24
CA LEU A 251 -27.09 4.67 -4.02
C LEU A 251 -26.50 5.37 -2.79
N ILE A 252 -26.09 6.63 -2.95
CA ILE A 252 -25.71 7.50 -1.83
C ILE A 252 -26.46 8.81 -1.95
N GLU A 253 -27.13 9.20 -0.87
CA GLU A 253 -27.85 10.46 -0.77
C GLU A 253 -27.37 11.30 0.41
N LEU A 254 -27.37 12.61 0.22
CA LEU A 254 -27.18 13.58 1.29
C LEU A 254 -28.55 14.13 1.72
N PRO A 255 -28.92 13.99 3.00
CA PRO A 255 -30.23 14.47 3.47
C PRO A 255 -30.33 15.99 3.53
N SER A 256 -29.20 16.72 3.52
CA SER A 256 -29.14 18.18 3.65
C SER A 256 -28.00 18.77 2.83
N ASP A 257 -28.16 20.04 2.42
CA ASP A 257 -27.10 20.82 1.78
C ASP A 257 -25.87 20.94 2.68
N ARG A 258 -24.69 20.91 2.07
CA ARG A 258 -23.38 21.00 2.73
C ARG A 258 -22.50 22.04 2.02
N PRO A 259 -22.86 23.33 2.06
CA PRO A 259 -22.05 24.38 1.44
C PRO A 259 -20.62 24.43 2.02
N ASP A 260 -20.43 23.90 3.23
CA ASP A 260 -19.11 23.70 3.86
C ASP A 260 -18.22 22.69 3.14
N LEU A 261 -18.73 21.96 2.15
CA LEU A 261 -18.03 20.98 1.31
C LEU A 261 -17.88 21.43 -0.14
N GLN A 262 -18.35 22.64 -0.49
CA GLN A 262 -18.19 23.18 -1.83
C GLN A 262 -16.71 23.28 -2.24
N GLY A 263 -16.44 22.95 -3.50
CA GLY A 263 -15.10 23.02 -4.10
C GLY A 263 -14.10 22.00 -3.56
N LEU A 264 -14.54 20.99 -2.81
CA LEU A 264 -13.67 19.88 -2.40
C LEU A 264 -13.35 18.98 -3.60
N ASN A 265 -12.08 18.61 -3.71
CA ASN A 265 -11.67 17.53 -4.60
C ASN A 265 -12.03 16.20 -3.94
N VAL A 266 -13.21 15.69 -4.27
CA VAL A 266 -13.72 14.44 -3.70
C VAL A 266 -14.17 13.50 -4.79
N GLU A 267 -13.78 12.25 -4.60
CA GLU A 267 -14.14 11.15 -5.47
C GLU A 267 -14.81 10.07 -4.62
N LEU A 268 -15.92 9.50 -5.10
CA LEU A 268 -16.35 8.18 -4.67
C LEU A 268 -15.19 7.21 -4.88
N LEU A 269 -14.94 6.34 -3.91
CA LEU A 269 -13.97 5.26 -3.97
C LEU A 269 -14.65 3.96 -3.55
N LEU A 270 -14.66 3.00 -4.48
CA LEU A 270 -15.03 1.62 -4.19
C LEU A 270 -13.81 0.73 -4.34
N GLY A 271 -13.54 -0.10 -3.34
CA GLY A 271 -12.37 -0.97 -3.35
C GLY A 271 -12.41 -1.98 -2.22
N TYR A 272 -11.67 -3.07 -2.40
CA TYR A 272 -11.49 -4.06 -1.34
C TYR A 272 -10.56 -3.55 -0.24
N GLY A 273 -10.85 -3.97 0.99
CA GLY A 273 -9.97 -3.79 2.13
C GLY A 273 -8.60 -4.47 1.93
N PRO A 274 -7.53 -3.90 2.50
CA PRO A 274 -6.22 -4.55 2.49
C PRO A 274 -6.26 -5.81 3.34
N ARG A 275 -5.58 -6.87 2.89
CA ARG A 275 -5.31 -8.01 3.77
C ARG A 275 -4.32 -7.57 4.86
N SER A 276 -4.65 -7.84 6.13
CA SER A 276 -3.68 -7.69 7.22
C SER A 276 -2.45 -8.55 6.94
N LYS A 277 -1.26 -7.99 7.22
CA LYS A 277 0.02 -8.69 7.11
C LYS A 277 0.23 -9.64 8.28
#